data_AF-A0A391NU63-F1
#
_entry.id   AF-A0A391NU63-F1
#
_cell.length_a   1.000
_cell.length_b   1.000
_cell.length_c   1.000
_cell.angle_alpha   90.00
_cell.angle_beta   90.00
_cell.angle_gamma   90.00
#
_symmetry.space_group_name_H-M   'P 1'
#
loop_
_entity.id
_entity.type
_entity.pdbx_description
1 polymer ?
#
loop_
_entity_poly.entity_id
_entity_poly.type
_entity_poly.pdbx_seq_one_letter_code
_entity_poly.pdbx_strand_id
1 'polypeptide(L)'
;MVNPLEILRDSRVRSEAVLDGSCAVIGGTRFIADSDSGLSAAGKALPVAHVLLLAQTAGDNLKKYKDACQGPGYPVLSFLHRRAVLAYLSGK
;
A
#
# COMPACT_ATOMS: atom_id res chain seq x y z
N MET A 1 -11.75 0.43 15.36
CA MET A 1 -11.33 -0.27 14.13
C MET A 1 -9.91 0.17 13.82
N VAL A 2 -9.00 -0.77 13.56
CA VAL A 2 -7.59 -0.44 13.28
C VAL A 2 -7.47 -0.06 11.79
N ASN A 3 -6.82 1.07 11.50
CA ASN A 3 -6.62 1.52 10.11
C ASN A 3 -5.33 0.88 9.54
N PRO A 4 -5.39 0.20 8.38
CA PRO A 4 -4.21 -0.40 7.76
C PRO A 4 -3.08 0.60 7.50
N LEU A 5 -3.41 1.86 7.20
CA LEU A 5 -2.42 2.92 6.99
C LEU A 5 -1.63 3.25 8.24
N GLU A 6 -2.30 3.33 9.39
CA GLU A 6 -1.65 3.63 10.68
C GLU A 6 -0.69 2.51 11.07
N ILE A 7 -1.04 1.25 10.78
CA ILE A 7 -0.13 0.12 10.99
C ILE A 7 1.07 0.20 10.02
N LEU A 8 0.82 0.52 8.74
CA LEU A 8 1.89 0.66 7.73
C LEU A 8 2.83 1.83 7.98
N ARG A 9 2.54 2.75 8.91
CA ARG A 9 3.51 3.77 9.34
C ARG A 9 4.70 3.15 10.07
N ASP A 10 4.53 2.00 10.72
CA ASP A 10 5.64 1.28 11.33
C ASP A 10 6.49 0.58 10.26
N SER A 11 7.77 0.93 10.18
CA SER A 11 8.70 0.34 9.19
C SER A 11 8.93 -1.15 9.37
N ARG A 12 8.85 -1.68 10.60
CA ARG A 12 9.04 -3.13 10.85
C ARG A 12 7.84 -3.88 10.29
N VAL A 13 6.64 -3.38 10.56
CA VAL A 13 5.41 -3.97 10.01
C VAL A 13 5.37 -3.90 8.49
N ARG A 14 5.86 -2.82 7.87
CA ARG A 14 5.96 -2.73 6.39
C ARG A 14 6.75 -3.87 5.77
N SER A 15 7.85 -4.28 6.40
CA SER A 15 8.68 -5.37 5.91
C SER A 15 8.06 -6.76 6.09
N GLU A 16 7.16 -6.92 7.07
CA GLU A 16 6.46 -8.18 7.36
C GLU A 16 5.09 -8.28 6.68
N ALA A 17 4.58 -7.18 6.15
CA ALA A 17 3.25 -7.16 5.57
C ALA A 17 3.22 -7.89 4.21
N VAL A 18 2.19 -8.70 3.98
CA VAL A 18 2.08 -9.58 2.81
C VAL A 18 0.72 -9.38 2.14
N LEU A 19 0.74 -9.38 0.80
CA LEU A 19 -0.47 -9.41 -0.01
C LEU A 19 -0.71 -10.85 -0.48
N ASP A 20 -1.76 -11.46 0.04
CA ASP A 20 -2.20 -12.83 -0.25
C ASP A 20 -3.52 -12.77 -1.04
N GLY A 21 -3.41 -12.70 -2.37
CA GLY A 21 -4.54 -12.59 -3.29
C GLY A 21 -5.44 -11.39 -2.97
N SER A 22 -6.64 -11.66 -2.45
CA SER A 22 -7.63 -10.65 -2.08
C SER A 22 -7.49 -10.13 -0.65
N CYS A 23 -6.46 -10.54 0.08
CA CYS A 23 -6.21 -10.13 1.46
C CYS A 23 -4.83 -9.50 1.64
N ALA A 24 -4.74 -8.45 2.45
CA ALA A 24 -3.49 -7.86 2.91
C ALA A 24 -3.31 -8.15 4.40
N VAL A 25 -2.23 -8.83 4.78
CA VAL A 25 -1.86 -9.07 6.17
C VAL A 25 -0.85 -8.00 6.58
N ILE A 26 -1.22 -7.14 7.52
CA ILE A 26 -0.41 -6.01 7.97
C ILE A 26 -0.33 -6.07 9.50
N GLY A 27 0.86 -6.31 10.05
CA GLY A 27 1.07 -6.37 11.51
C GLY A 27 0.25 -7.46 12.18
N GLY A 28 0.07 -8.60 11.52
CA GLY A 28 -0.76 -9.71 11.99
C GLY A 28 -2.28 -9.49 11.82
N THR A 29 -2.72 -8.33 11.31
CA THR A 29 -4.13 -8.06 11.03
C THR A 29 -4.44 -8.28 9.56
N ARG A 30 -5.53 -9.00 9.26
CA ARG A 30 -5.97 -9.27 7.89
C ARG A 30 -6.98 -8.22 7.42
N PHE A 31 -6.67 -7.56 6.32
CA PHE A 31 -7.50 -6.59 5.63
C PHE A 31 -7.92 -7.13 4.27
N ILE A 32 -9.07 -6.68 3.78
CA ILE A 32 -9.46 -6.94 2.39
C ILE A 32 -8.60 -6.02 1.51
N ALA A 33 -7.91 -6.61 0.54
CA ALA A 33 -6.95 -5.93 -0.32
C ALA A 33 -7.59 -4.77 -1.11
N ASP A 34 -8.85 -4.95 -1.53
CA ASP A 34 -9.64 -3.97 -2.29
C ASP A 34 -10.37 -2.95 -1.39
N SER A 35 -10.38 -3.13 -0.07
CA SER A 35 -11.04 -2.17 0.81
C SER A 35 -10.36 -0.81 0.78
N ASP A 36 -11.15 0.22 1.06
CA ASP A 36 -10.66 1.58 1.22
C ASP A 36 -9.56 1.63 2.28
N SER A 37 -8.40 2.15 1.90
CA SER A 37 -7.31 2.39 2.85
C SER A 37 -7.54 3.61 3.72
N GLY A 38 -8.47 4.50 3.36
CA GLY A 38 -8.63 5.82 3.95
C GLY A 38 -7.72 6.88 3.32
N LEU A 39 -6.91 6.51 2.31
CA LEU A 39 -6.13 7.45 1.51
C LEU A 39 -6.84 7.69 0.18
N SER A 40 -7.07 8.96 -0.16
CA SER A 40 -7.59 9.36 -1.46
C SER A 40 -6.59 10.27 -2.16
N ALA A 41 -6.34 10.02 -3.44
CA ALA A 41 -5.55 10.91 -4.26
C ALA A 41 -6.27 11.16 -5.59
N ALA A 42 -6.24 12.41 -6.04
CA ALA A 42 -6.98 12.87 -7.22
C ALA A 42 -8.47 12.46 -7.21
N GLY A 43 -9.10 12.50 -6.02
CA GLY A 43 -10.51 12.15 -5.83
C GLY A 43 -10.83 10.65 -5.92
N LYS A 44 -9.83 9.78 -6.03
CA LYS A 44 -10.01 8.32 -6.00
C LYS A 44 -9.43 7.74 -4.71
N ALA A 45 -10.29 7.02 -3.99
CA ALA A 45 -9.88 6.20 -2.86
C ALA A 45 -8.90 5.12 -3.34
N LEU A 46 -7.85 4.90 -2.55
CA LEU A 46 -6.83 3.91 -2.83
C LEU A 46 -7.11 2.66 -2.03
N PRO A 47 -7.12 1.48 -2.65
CA PRO A 47 -7.32 0.24 -1.93
C PRO A 47 -6.06 -0.10 -1.11
N VAL A 48 -6.24 -0.88 -0.04
CA VAL A 48 -5.16 -1.28 0.87
C VAL A 48 -3.99 -1.94 0.13
N ALA A 49 -4.28 -2.76 -0.89
CA ALA A 49 -3.26 -3.42 -1.70
C ALA A 49 -2.26 -2.45 -2.31
N HIS A 50 -2.74 -1.35 -2.91
CA HIS A 50 -1.87 -0.37 -3.54
C HIS A 50 -0.94 0.32 -2.54
N VAL A 51 -1.48 0.65 -1.37
CA VAL A 51 -0.70 1.29 -0.31
C VAL A 51 0.36 0.34 0.21
N LEU A 52 -0.01 -0.93 0.44
CA LEU A 52 0.91 -1.97 0.89
C LEU A 52 2.04 -2.22 -0.12
N LEU A 53 1.71 -2.43 -1.40
CA LEU A 53 2.69 -2.66 -2.47
C LEU A 53 3.67 -1.50 -2.59
N LEU A 54 3.16 -0.26 -2.47
CA LEU A 54 4.01 0.91 -2.50
C LEU A 54 4.87 1.03 -1.23
N ALA A 55 4.32 0.74 -0.05
CA ALA A 55 5.04 0.77 1.21
C ALA A 55 6.26 -0.16 1.21
N GLN A 56 6.11 -1.35 0.61
CA GLN A 56 7.18 -2.34 0.47
C GLN A 56 8.23 -1.96 -0.58
N THR A 57 7.82 -1.27 -1.64
CA THR A 57 8.70 -0.95 -2.79
C THR A 57 9.22 0.48 -2.80
N ALA A 58 8.78 1.31 -1.84
CA ALA A 58 9.07 2.74 -1.71
C ALA A 58 10.57 3.07 -1.76
N GLY A 59 11.43 2.20 -1.24
CA GLY A 59 12.89 2.40 -1.20
C GLY A 59 13.64 1.90 -2.43
N ASP A 60 12.98 1.17 -3.34
CA ASP A 60 13.66 0.10 -4.08
C ASP A 60 13.60 0.24 -5.62
N ASN A 61 12.88 1.27 -6.11
CA ASN A 61 12.64 1.69 -7.51
C ASN A 61 11.22 1.41 -8.03
N LEU A 62 10.78 2.32 -8.92
CA LEU A 62 9.53 2.23 -9.66
C LEU A 62 9.33 0.89 -10.40
N LYS A 63 10.42 0.26 -10.85
CA LYS A 63 10.37 -1.05 -11.53
C LYS A 63 9.84 -2.14 -10.60
N LYS A 64 10.32 -2.21 -9.36
CA LYS A 64 9.85 -3.19 -8.36
C LYS A 64 8.39 -2.96 -8.01
N TYR A 65 7.96 -1.72 -7.89
CA TYR A 65 6.54 -1.40 -7.69
C TYR A 65 5.67 -1.90 -8.86
N LYS A 66 6.09 -1.67 -10.10
CA LYS A 66 5.35 -2.15 -11.28
C LYS A 66 5.22 -3.68 -11.31
N ASP A 67 6.30 -4.37 -10.99
CA ASP A 67 6.35 -5.84 -10.91
C ASP A 67 5.42 -6.36 -9.80
N ALA A 68 5.49 -5.74 -8.62
CA ALA A 68 4.64 -6.06 -7.47
C ALA A 68 3.14 -5.76 -7.72
N CYS A 69 2.82 -4.78 -8.57
CA CYS A 69 1.46 -4.54 -9.04
C CYS A 69 1.02 -5.59 -10.08
N GLN A 70 1.92 -6.03 -10.97
CA GLN A 70 1.61 -6.98 -12.03
C GLN A 70 1.25 -8.37 -11.51
N GLY A 71 1.98 -8.89 -10.52
CA GLY A 71 1.72 -10.22 -9.95
C GLY A 71 0.25 -10.44 -9.55
N PRO A 72 -0.31 -9.61 -8.64
CA PRO A 72 -1.70 -9.69 -8.22
C PRO A 72 -2.72 -9.03 -9.20
N GLY A 73 -2.26 -8.45 -10.31
CA GLY A 73 -3.14 -7.81 -11.30
C GLY A 73 -3.69 -6.42 -10.91
N TYR A 74 -3.06 -5.72 -9.98
CA TYR A 74 -3.45 -4.36 -9.61
C TYR A 74 -2.91 -3.33 -10.62
N PRO A 75 -3.67 -2.28 -10.98
CA PRO A 75 -3.20 -1.25 -11.89
C PRO A 75 -2.06 -0.44 -11.26
N VAL A 76 -1.03 -0.09 -12.04
CA VAL A 76 0.07 0.74 -11.51
C VAL A 76 -0.45 2.15 -11.21
N LEU A 77 -0.29 2.60 -9.96
CA LEU A 77 -0.69 3.95 -9.59
C LEU A 77 0.11 5.03 -10.34
N SER A 78 -0.60 6.10 -10.68
CA SER A 78 -0.01 7.32 -11.21
C SER A 78 0.94 7.96 -10.22
N PHE A 79 1.86 8.79 -10.72
CA PHE A 79 2.87 9.45 -9.91
C PHE A 79 2.28 10.25 -8.73
N LEU A 80 1.15 10.94 -8.93
CA LEU A 80 0.45 11.70 -7.89
C LEU A 80 -0.03 10.80 -6.75
N HIS A 81 -0.73 9.71 -7.07
CA HIS A 81 -1.19 8.72 -6.07
C HIS A 81 -0.02 8.13 -5.29
N ARG A 82 1.06 7.77 -5.98
CA ARG A 82 2.27 7.26 -5.32
C ARG A 82 2.87 8.28 -4.36
N ARG A 83 3.00 9.55 -4.78
CA ARG A 83 3.53 10.60 -3.90
C ARG A 83 2.66 10.81 -2.67
N ALA A 84 1.34 10.76 -2.79
CA ALA A 84 0.44 10.91 -1.64
C ALA A 84 0.65 9.79 -0.61
N VAL A 85 0.72 8.53 -1.07
CA VAL A 85 1.00 7.37 -0.19
C VAL A 85 2.37 7.50 0.47
N LEU A 86 3.42 7.84 -0.31
CA LEU A 86 4.77 7.98 0.24
C LEU A 86 4.88 9.12 1.25
N ALA A 87 4.20 10.25 1.01
CA ALA A 87 4.15 11.37 1.95
C ALA A 87 3.52 10.93 3.27
N TYR A 88 2.36 10.28 3.20
CA TYR A 88 1.66 9.75 4.36
C TYR A 88 2.51 8.76 5.17
N LEU A 89 3.12 7.77 4.50
CA LEU A 89 3.98 6.77 5.16
C LEU A 89 5.28 7.36 5.73
N SER A 90 5.74 8.48 5.17
CA SER A 90 6.92 9.20 5.67
C SER A 90 6.58 10.17 6.81
N GLY A 91 5.30 10.31 7.19
CA GLY A 91 4.84 11.26 8.20
C GLY A 91 5.01 12.73 7.79
N LYS A 92 5.04 13.01 6.48
CA LYS A 92 5.15 14.36 5.90
C LYS A 92 3.81 14.86 5.38
#